data_AF-A0A2D6X7G8-F1
#
_entry.id   AF-A0A2D6X7G8-F1
#
_cell.length_a   1.000
_cell.length_b   1.000
_cell.length_c   1.000
_cell.angle_alpha   90.00
_cell.angle_beta   90.00
_cell.angle_gamma   90.00
#
_symmetry.space_group_name_H-M   'P 1'
#
loop_
_entity.id
_entity.type
_entity.pdbx_description
1 polymer ?
#
loop_
_entity_poly.entity_id
_entity_poly.type
_entity_poly.pdbx_seq_one_letter_code
_entity_poly.pdbx_strand_id
1 'polypeptide(L)'
;MKLKWEKNTRVMGLVSQGKIDFEDVIERTQTDKFPAEAATVRLRKVREKRPFVTVHIRGKSDVRTRPWGSCDYAPTCRVNFGGSWQGTPNEFMDSSGQLEEGLTWLDVHNVVERTKQALGI
;
A
#
# COMPACT_ATOMS: atom_id res chain seq x y z
N MET A 1 -0.15 9.90 7.32
CA MET A 1 0.67 8.67 7.17
C MET A 1 1.64 8.79 6.00
N LYS A 2 2.87 8.26 6.13
CA LYS A 2 3.86 8.23 5.03
C LYS A 2 3.47 7.17 4.00
N LEU A 3 3.63 7.49 2.72
CA LEU A 3 3.34 6.57 1.62
C LEU A 3 4.67 5.95 1.15
N LYS A 4 4.78 4.63 1.20
CA LYS A 4 5.93 3.88 0.72
C LYS A 4 5.55 3.08 -0.51
N TRP A 5 6.49 2.85 -1.41
CA TRP A 5 6.27 2.18 -2.67
C TRP A 5 7.18 0.98 -2.79
N GLU A 6 6.60 -0.19 -3.02
CA GLU A 6 7.41 -1.38 -3.28
C GLU A 6 8.08 -1.30 -4.65
N LYS A 7 9.40 -1.39 -4.66
CA LYS A 7 10.24 -1.26 -5.85
C LYS A 7 9.81 -2.21 -6.96
N ASN A 8 9.53 -1.62 -8.11
CA ASN A 8 9.35 -2.30 -9.39
C ASN A 8 9.64 -1.32 -10.52
N THR A 9 9.64 -1.79 -11.76
CA THR A 9 9.99 -0.96 -12.93
C THR A 9 9.07 0.25 -13.11
N ARG A 10 7.77 0.13 -12.81
CA ARG A 10 6.84 1.26 -12.91
C ARG A 10 7.07 2.28 -11.79
N VAL A 11 7.29 1.81 -10.56
CA VAL A 11 7.62 2.68 -9.42
C VAL A 11 8.91 3.46 -9.69
N MET A 12 9.95 2.80 -10.21
CA MET A 12 11.18 3.51 -10.61
C MET A 12 10.92 4.52 -11.74
N GLY A 13 10.01 4.22 -12.67
CA GLY A 13 9.56 5.18 -13.67
C GLY A 13 8.86 6.40 -13.06
N LEU A 14 8.07 6.22 -11.99
CA LEU A 14 7.44 7.34 -11.26
C LEU A 14 8.49 8.22 -10.55
N VAL A 15 9.54 7.60 -9.98
CA VAL A 15 10.69 8.33 -9.41
C VAL A 15 11.38 9.15 -10.49
N SER A 16 11.69 8.55 -11.65
CA SER A 16 12.32 9.26 -12.78
C SER A 16 11.45 10.41 -13.30
N GLN A 17 10.13 10.33 -13.15
CA GLN A 17 9.18 11.40 -13.50
C GLN A 17 9.05 12.48 -12.40
N GLY A 18 9.69 12.31 -11.24
CA GLY A 18 9.54 13.22 -10.09
C GLY A 18 8.16 13.18 -9.45
N LYS A 19 7.37 12.11 -9.67
CA LYS A 19 6.02 11.96 -9.09
C LYS A 19 6.04 11.39 -7.68
N ILE A 20 7.10 10.68 -7.34
CA ILE A 20 7.35 10.12 -6.01
C ILE A 20 8.83 10.25 -5.69
N ASP A 21 9.17 10.36 -4.41
CA ASP A 21 10.55 10.49 -3.96
C ASP A 21 11.23 9.11 -3.85
N PHE A 22 12.52 9.05 -4.17
CA PHE A 22 13.30 7.80 -4.08
C PHE A 22 13.36 7.27 -2.64
N GLU A 23 13.36 8.14 -1.64
CA GLU A 23 13.33 7.78 -0.21
C GLU A 23 12.02 7.10 0.22
N ASP A 24 10.97 7.24 -0.57
CA ASP A 24 9.70 6.55 -0.37
C ASP A 24 9.65 5.17 -1.03
N VAL A 25 10.69 4.78 -1.77
CA VAL A 25 10.79 3.44 -2.35
C VAL A 25 11.44 2.48 -1.38
N ILE A 26 10.79 1.33 -1.15
CA ILE A 26 11.33 0.22 -0.37
C ILE A 26 11.63 -0.97 -1.28
N GLU A 27 12.64 -1.76 -0.91
CA GLU A 27 12.92 -3.01 -1.61
C GLU A 27 11.74 -3.98 -1.51
N ARG A 28 11.61 -4.84 -2.51
CA ARG A 28 10.54 -5.84 -2.55
C ARG A 28 10.67 -6.78 -1.36
N THR A 29 9.60 -6.91 -0.59
CA THR A 29 9.65 -7.65 0.68
C THR A 29 8.33 -8.36 0.98
N GLN A 30 8.23 -9.02 2.12
CA GLN A 30 6.98 -9.65 2.57
C GLN A 30 6.11 -8.66 3.34
N THR A 31 4.80 -8.91 3.39
CA THR A 31 3.84 -7.95 3.98
C THR A 31 4.07 -7.71 5.48
N ASP A 32 4.55 -8.72 6.19
CA ASP A 32 4.94 -8.67 7.60
C ASP A 32 6.21 -7.83 7.84
N LYS A 33 7.01 -7.58 6.81
CA LYS A 33 8.20 -6.72 6.84
C LYS A 33 7.92 -5.27 6.40
N PHE A 34 6.68 -4.94 6.06
CA PHE A 34 6.32 -3.56 5.74
C PHE A 34 6.46 -2.66 6.97
N PRO A 35 6.93 -1.42 6.80
CA PRO A 35 7.11 -0.49 7.91
C PRO A 35 5.78 -0.25 8.62
N ALA A 36 5.82 -0.22 9.96
CA ALA A 36 4.71 0.24 10.78
C ALA A 36 4.48 1.74 10.55
N GLU A 37 3.27 2.21 10.87
CA GLU A 37 2.84 3.61 10.73
C GLU A 37 3.01 4.18 9.30
N ALA A 38 2.91 3.31 8.29
CA ALA A 38 3.10 3.64 6.90
C ALA A 38 2.08 2.91 6.01
N ALA A 39 1.77 3.54 4.87
CA ALA A 39 0.97 2.95 3.81
C ALA A 39 1.90 2.44 2.72
N THR A 40 1.98 1.13 2.51
CA THR A 40 2.85 0.54 1.48
C THR A 40 2.05 0.16 0.24
N VAL A 41 2.37 0.78 -0.89
CA VAL A 41 1.79 0.51 -2.20
C VAL A 41 2.53 -0.63 -2.87
N ARG A 42 1.80 -1.69 -3.23
CA ARG A 42 2.27 -2.81 -4.03
C ARG A 42 1.50 -2.85 -5.35
N LEU A 43 2.22 -2.87 -6.46
CA LEU A 43 1.64 -2.97 -7.79
C LEU A 43 1.78 -4.40 -8.33
N ARG A 44 0.71 -4.91 -8.94
CA ARG A 44 0.71 -6.12 -9.77
C ARG A 44 0.36 -5.74 -11.20
N LYS A 45 0.81 -6.55 -12.16
CA LYS A 45 0.58 -6.33 -13.60
C LYS A 45 1.02 -4.92 -14.05
N VAL A 46 2.23 -4.52 -13.65
CA VAL A 46 2.76 -3.15 -13.78
C VAL A 46 2.80 -2.59 -15.21
N ARG A 47 2.76 -3.45 -16.23
CA ARG A 47 2.73 -3.06 -17.65
C ARG A 47 1.32 -2.68 -18.14
N GLU A 48 0.26 -3.07 -17.43
CA GLU A 48 -1.11 -2.69 -17.79
C GLU A 48 -1.32 -1.19 -17.57
N LYS A 49 -2.14 -0.54 -18.41
CA LYS A 49 -2.47 0.90 -18.25
C LYS A 49 -2.94 1.21 -16.82
N ARG A 50 -3.83 0.35 -16.30
CA ARG A 50 -4.34 0.36 -14.93
C ARG A 50 -3.82 -0.87 -14.18
N PRO A 51 -2.68 -0.80 -13.48
CA PRO A 51 -2.17 -1.93 -12.71
C PRO A 51 -3.12 -2.26 -11.56
N PHE A 52 -3.07 -3.49 -11.06
CA PHE A 52 -3.77 -3.85 -9.84
C PHE A 52 -2.96 -3.33 -8.64
N VAL A 53 -3.58 -2.48 -7.84
CA VAL A 53 -2.93 -1.78 -6.73
C VAL A 53 -3.44 -2.37 -5.42
N THR A 54 -2.51 -2.71 -4.54
CA THR A 54 -2.82 -3.02 -3.14
C THR A 54 -2.08 -2.04 -2.24
N VAL A 55 -2.81 -1.27 -1.45
CA VAL A 55 -2.26 -0.40 -0.41
C VAL A 55 -2.40 -1.09 0.93
N HIS A 56 -1.28 -1.31 1.61
CA HIS A 56 -1.23 -1.88 2.95
C HIS A 56 -1.02 -0.75 3.95
N ILE A 57 -2.09 -0.35 4.65
CA ILE A 57 -2.09 0.69 5.67
C ILE A 57 -1.80 0.00 7.00
N ARG A 58 -0.53 0.04 7.41
CA ARG A 58 -0.06 -0.59 8.64
C ARG A 58 -0.04 0.46 9.76
N GLY A 59 -0.77 0.17 10.83
CA GLY A 59 -0.86 1.02 12.01
C GLY A 59 0.37 0.95 12.90
N LYS A 60 0.21 1.39 14.15
CA LYS A 60 1.23 1.29 15.19
C LYS A 60 1.57 -0.16 15.48
N SER A 61 2.86 -0.42 15.65
CA SER A 61 3.38 -1.71 16.11
C SER A 61 3.21 -1.81 17.63
N ASP A 62 2.77 -2.99 18.07
CA ASP A 62 2.65 -3.37 19.48
C ASP A 62 3.29 -4.75 19.65
N VAL A 63 4.15 -4.89 20.66
CA VAL A 63 4.81 -6.16 20.96
C VAL A 63 3.88 -6.98 21.86
N ARG A 64 3.24 -8.00 21.28
CA ARG A 64 2.37 -8.90 22.02
C ARG A 64 3.17 -10.05 22.59
N THR A 65 3.37 -10.04 23.90
CA THR A 65 3.97 -11.17 24.62
C THR A 65 2.95 -12.29 24.82
N ARG A 66 3.29 -13.49 24.38
CA ARG A 66 2.54 -14.73 24.63
C ARG A 66 3.44 -15.72 25.38
N PRO A 67 2.88 -16.77 26.02
CA PRO A 67 3.67 -17.76 26.77
C PRO A 67 4.77 -18.45 25.95
N TRP A 68 4.63 -18.47 24.62
CA TRP A 68 5.57 -19.09 23.67
C TRP A 68 6.45 -18.08 22.92
N GLY A 69 6.46 -16.80 23.33
CA GLY A 69 7.31 -15.77 22.75
C GLY A 69 6.60 -14.44 22.51
N SER A 70 7.37 -13.42 22.16
CA SER A 70 6.85 -12.10 21.78
C SER A 70 6.74 -12.00 20.26
N CYS A 71 5.62 -11.49 19.76
CA CYS A 71 5.47 -11.15 18.35
C CYS A 71 5.14 -9.67 18.18
N ASP A 72 5.81 -9.02 17.22
CA ASP A 72 5.41 -7.71 16.74
C ASP A 72 4.09 -7.85 15.97
N TYR A 73 3.07 -7.14 16.42
CA TYR A 73 1.77 -7.06 15.79
C TYR A 73 1.44 -5.60 15.47
N ALA A 74 1.05 -5.34 14.23
CA ALA A 74 0.48 -4.05 13.84
C ALA A 74 -0.81 -4.30 13.06
N PRO A 75 -1.95 -3.69 13.45
CA PRO A 75 -3.18 -3.74 12.66
C PRO A 75 -2.89 -3.28 11.23
N THR A 76 -3.40 -4.02 10.25
CA THR A 76 -3.18 -3.71 8.84
C THR A 76 -4.50 -3.74 8.09
N CYS A 77 -4.88 -2.60 7.53
CA CYS A 77 -5.96 -2.47 6.56
C CYS A 77 -5.35 -2.59 5.16
N ARG A 78 -5.99 -3.35 4.28
CA ARG A 78 -5.61 -3.49 2.88
C ARG A 78 -6.72 -2.89 2.03
N VAL A 79 -6.33 -2.05 1.08
CA VAL A 79 -7.24 -1.52 0.07
C VAL A 79 -6.77 -1.98 -1.29
N ASN A 80 -7.65 -2.59 -2.07
CA ASN A 80 -7.36 -2.99 -3.44
C ASN A 80 -8.19 -2.18 -4.43
N PHE A 81 -7.58 -1.79 -5.54
CA PHE A 81 -8.26 -1.13 -6.65
C PHE A 81 -7.48 -1.27 -7.95
N GLY A 82 -8.10 -0.87 -9.06
CA GLY A 82 -7.50 -0.95 -10.39
C GLY A 82 -7.38 -2.40 -10.89
N GLY A 83 -6.52 -2.58 -11.88
CA GLY A 83 -6.46 -3.80 -12.68
C GLY A 83 -7.55 -3.86 -13.74
N SER A 84 -7.60 -4.99 -14.43
CA SER A 84 -8.60 -5.30 -15.44
C SER A 84 -9.02 -6.77 -15.33
N TRP A 85 -10.30 -7.02 -15.58
CA TRP A 85 -10.85 -8.37 -15.74
C TRP A 85 -11.37 -8.50 -17.18
N GLN A 86 -10.80 -9.45 -17.94
CA GLN A 86 -11.16 -9.67 -19.34
C GLN A 86 -11.13 -8.41 -20.23
N GLY A 87 -10.17 -7.50 -19.97
CA GLY A 87 -10.03 -6.25 -20.70
C GLY A 87 -10.91 -5.10 -20.20
N THR A 88 -11.88 -5.38 -19.32
CA THR A 88 -12.69 -4.35 -18.67
C THR A 88 -11.95 -3.79 -17.45
N PRO A 89 -11.74 -2.47 -17.37
CA PRO A 89 -11.15 -1.85 -16.18
C PRO A 89 -11.98 -2.13 -14.93
N ASN A 90 -11.31 -2.47 -13.83
CA ASN A 90 -11.97 -2.55 -12.54
C ASN A 90 -12.07 -1.15 -11.94
N GLU A 91 -13.30 -0.65 -11.79
CA GLU A 91 -13.59 0.65 -11.17
C GLU A 91 -13.95 0.52 -9.68
N PHE A 92 -14.08 -0.72 -9.19
CA PHE A 92 -14.39 -0.98 -7.80
C PHE A 92 -13.14 -0.93 -6.92
N MET A 93 -13.37 -0.54 -5.67
CA MET A 93 -12.39 -0.58 -4.60
C MET A 93 -12.93 -1.49 -3.51
N ASP A 94 -12.08 -2.38 -3.00
CA ASP A 94 -12.38 -3.21 -1.85
C ASP A 94 -11.42 -2.93 -0.69
N SER A 95 -11.85 -3.25 0.52
CA SER A 95 -11.00 -3.20 1.69
C SER A 95 -11.13 -4.46 2.54
N SER A 96 -10.05 -4.84 3.21
CA SER A 96 -10.02 -5.99 4.14
C SER A 96 -9.03 -5.77 5.27
N GLY A 97 -9.14 -6.56 6.34
CA GLY A 97 -8.26 -6.48 7.49
C GLY A 97 -8.79 -5.53 8.57
N GLN A 98 -7.89 -5.02 9.39
CA GLN A 98 -8.23 -4.20 10.55
C GLN A 98 -7.56 -2.83 10.43
N LEU A 99 -8.37 -1.78 10.42
CA LEU A 99 -7.88 -0.41 10.54
C LEU A 99 -7.45 -0.16 11.99
N GLU A 100 -6.29 0.48 12.16
CA GLU A 100 -5.81 0.87 13.49
C GLU A 100 -6.74 1.93 14.10
N GLU A 101 -6.93 1.89 15.42
CA GLU A 101 -7.95 2.67 16.12
C GLU A 101 -7.77 4.19 15.96
N GLY A 102 -6.52 4.65 15.85
CA GLY A 102 -6.19 6.05 15.59
C GLY A 102 -6.37 6.52 14.13
N LEU A 103 -6.76 5.64 13.21
CA LEU A 103 -6.94 5.98 11.79
C LEU A 103 -8.41 6.03 11.40
N THR A 104 -8.74 6.94 10.50
CA THR A 104 -10.09 7.11 9.96
C THR A 104 -10.19 6.64 8.51
N TRP A 105 -11.41 6.41 8.01
CA TRP A 105 -11.62 6.18 6.57
C TRP A 105 -11.26 7.38 5.70
N LEU A 106 -11.21 8.59 6.27
CA LEU A 106 -10.69 9.76 5.57
C LEU A 106 -9.17 9.64 5.35
N ASP A 107 -8.43 9.12 6.32
CA ASP A 107 -6.99 8.84 6.16
C ASP A 107 -6.75 7.80 5.07
N VAL A 108 -7.57 6.74 5.06
CA VAL A 108 -7.55 5.70 4.03
C VAL A 108 -7.82 6.32 2.65
N HIS A 109 -8.88 7.14 2.53
CA HIS A 109 -9.22 7.84 1.30
C HIS A 109 -8.07 8.72 0.81
N ASN A 110 -7.49 9.55 1.68
CA ASN A 110 -6.38 10.42 1.33
C ASN A 110 -5.15 9.65 0.82
N VAL A 111 -4.85 8.50 1.42
CA VAL A 111 -3.78 7.60 0.96
C VAL A 111 -4.08 7.03 -0.43
N VAL A 112 -5.32 6.59 -0.67
CA VAL A 112 -5.75 6.04 -1.96
C VAL A 112 -5.69 7.12 -3.04
N GLU A 113 -6.21 8.32 -2.79
CA GLU A 113 -6.19 9.41 -3.77
C GLU A 113 -4.77 9.86 -4.12
N ARG A 114 -3.87 9.98 -3.13
CA ARG A 114 -2.44 10.23 -3.39
C ARG A 114 -1.82 9.13 -4.27
N THR A 115 -2.20 7.88 -4.05
CA THR A 115 -1.72 6.74 -4.84
C THR A 115 -2.23 6.82 -6.29
N LYS A 116 -3.52 7.13 -6.49
CA LYS A 116 -4.14 7.32 -7.81
C LYS A 116 -3.50 8.49 -8.56
N GLN A 117 -3.33 9.63 -7.90
CA GLN A 117 -2.69 10.81 -8.47
C GLN A 117 -1.27 10.51 -8.96
N ALA A 118 -0.46 9.81 -8.15
CA ALA A 118 0.89 9.41 -8.56
C ALA A 118 0.88 8.45 -9.76
N LEU A 119 -0.08 7.53 -9.82
CA LEU A 119 -0.24 6.59 -10.92
C LEU A 119 -0.89 7.20 -12.19
N GLY A 120 -1.50 8.37 -12.07
CA GLY A 120 -2.28 9.02 -13.13
C GLY A 120 -3.51 8.21 -13.54
N ILE A 121 -4.21 7.62 -12.57
CA ILE A 121 -5.43 6.81 -12.77
C ILE A 121 -6.64 7.39 -12.05
#